data_AF-A0A1P8YCS6-F1
#
_entry.id   AF-A0A1P8YCS6-F1
#
_cell.length_a   1.000
_cell.length_b   1.000
_cell.length_c   1.000
_cell.angle_alpha   90.00
_cell.angle_beta   90.00
_cell.angle_gamma   90.00
#
_symmetry.space_group_name_H-M   'P 1'
#
loop_
_entity.id
_entity.type
_entity.pdbx_description
1 polymer ?
#
loop_
_entity_poly.entity_id
_entity_poly.type
_entity_poly.pdbx_seq_one_letter_code
_entity_poly.pdbx_strand_id
1 'polypeptide(L)'
;MTHPDVLAPAKLGPITLRNRIIKSATFEGKTPNALVTDELIEFHRRPAAGGVGMSTVAYCAVAPEGRTERGQLWMRPEALPGLRRLTDAIHAEGRRRPRSWGMPGRWRTRSRRDCRRWRRRGRSTR
;
A
#
# COMPACT_ATOMS: atom_id res chain seq x y z
N MET A 1 -1.96 -30.58 14.27
CA MET A 1 -2.38 -29.50 13.35
C MET A 1 -1.20 -29.13 12.47
N THR A 2 -1.37 -29.15 11.15
CA THR A 2 -0.32 -28.75 10.20
C THR A 2 -0.20 -27.23 10.23
N HIS A 3 0.98 -26.70 10.54
CA HIS A 3 1.20 -25.25 10.53
C HIS A 3 1.17 -24.73 9.09
N PRO A 4 0.54 -23.57 8.83
CA PRO A 4 0.56 -22.96 7.51
C PRO A 4 1.99 -22.55 7.12
N ASP A 5 2.43 -22.96 5.93
CA ASP A 5 3.69 -22.48 5.35
C ASP A 5 3.58 -20.99 5.02
N VAL A 6 4.36 -20.17 5.72
CA VAL A 6 4.39 -18.70 5.59
C VAL A 6 5.08 -18.27 4.30
N LEU A 7 6.01 -19.07 3.79
CA LEU A 7 6.81 -18.77 2.61
C LEU A 7 6.17 -19.27 1.32
N ALA A 8 5.20 -20.18 1.41
CA ALA A 8 4.40 -20.61 0.28
C ALA A 8 3.58 -19.45 -0.34
N PRO A 9 3.40 -19.46 -1.68
CA PRO A 9 2.52 -18.51 -2.36
C PRO A 9 1.10 -18.50 -1.80
N ALA A 10 0.43 -17.35 -1.94
CA ALA A 10 -0.97 -17.19 -1.52
C ALA A 10 -1.74 -16.30 -2.49
N LYS A 11 -3.03 -16.60 -2.69
CA LYS A 11 -3.93 -15.75 -3.46
C LYS A 11 -4.63 -14.75 -2.54
N LEU A 12 -4.65 -13.49 -2.98
CA LEU A 12 -5.46 -12.42 -2.38
C LEU A 12 -6.37 -11.84 -3.46
N GLY A 13 -7.57 -12.42 -3.59
CA GLY A 13 -8.48 -12.13 -4.69
C GLY A 13 -7.83 -12.47 -6.04
N PRO A 14 -7.75 -11.52 -7.00
CA PRO A 14 -7.15 -11.77 -8.31
C PRO A 14 -5.61 -11.75 -8.32
N ILE A 15 -4.96 -11.47 -7.18
CA ILE A 15 -3.50 -11.28 -7.10
C ILE A 15 -2.87 -12.51 -6.47
N THR A 16 -1.76 -12.98 -7.02
CA THR A 16 -0.91 -13.98 -6.39
C THR A 16 0.28 -13.31 -5.72
N LEU A 17 0.46 -13.58 -4.43
CA LEU A 17 1.62 -13.18 -3.65
C LEU A 17 2.65 -14.31 -3.64
N ARG A 18 3.94 -13.94 -3.68
CA ARG A 18 5.05 -14.90 -3.58
C ARG A 18 5.14 -15.61 -2.23
N ASN A 19 4.64 -14.98 -1.17
CA ASN A 19 4.56 -15.50 0.19
C ASN A 19 3.45 -14.79 0.97
N ARG A 20 3.22 -15.18 2.23
CA ARG A 20 2.17 -14.66 3.11
C ARG A 20 2.64 -13.48 3.98
N ILE A 21 3.76 -12.85 3.63
CA ILE A 21 4.36 -11.75 4.38
C ILE A 21 3.90 -10.42 3.80
N ILE A 22 3.30 -9.59 4.65
CA ILE A 22 2.77 -8.27 4.30
C ILE A 22 3.44 -7.22 5.18
N LYS A 23 4.07 -6.21 4.57
CA LYS A 23 4.47 -5.00 5.29
C LYS A 23 3.21 -4.15 5.53
N SER A 24 2.86 -4.03 6.80
CA SER A 24 1.75 -3.20 7.28
C SER A 24 1.95 -1.71 6.98
N ALA A 25 0.83 -0.99 6.99
CA ALA A 25 0.76 0.44 6.77
C ALA A 25 1.33 1.16 8.01
N THR A 26 2.53 1.72 7.89
CA THR A 26 3.24 2.38 9.00
C THR A 26 3.51 3.82 8.63
N PHE A 27 3.03 4.81 9.38
CA PHE A 27 3.29 6.22 9.05
C PHE A 27 4.80 6.53 9.06
N GLU A 28 5.35 6.81 7.87
CA GLU A 28 6.79 6.92 7.68
C GLU A 28 7.38 8.31 8.00
N GLY A 29 6.54 9.35 8.10
CA GLY A 29 7.00 10.74 8.21
C GLY A 29 7.72 11.28 6.97
N LYS A 30 7.85 10.50 5.90
CA LYS A 30 8.66 10.79 4.69
C LYS A 30 7.88 11.45 3.55
N THR A 31 6.86 12.23 3.90
CA THR A 31 5.94 12.84 2.93
C THR A 31 5.84 14.36 3.12
N PRO A 32 6.95 15.12 3.01
CA PRO A 32 6.89 16.57 2.99
C PRO A 32 5.90 17.04 1.91
N ASN A 33 5.12 18.07 2.23
CA ASN A 33 4.05 18.59 1.38
C ASN A 33 2.95 17.57 1.00
N ALA A 34 2.84 16.46 1.74
CA ALA A 34 1.94 15.35 1.41
C ALA A 34 2.17 14.78 0.00
N LEU A 35 3.44 14.72 -0.42
CA LEU A 35 3.88 14.13 -1.68
C LEU A 35 4.83 12.95 -1.44
N VAL A 36 4.89 12.06 -2.42
CA VAL A 36 5.85 10.95 -2.42
C VAL A 36 7.25 11.50 -2.67
N THR A 37 8.20 11.07 -1.84
CA THR A 37 9.63 11.37 -1.96
C THR A 37 10.41 10.12 -2.34
N ASP A 38 11.65 10.32 -2.77
CA ASP A 38 12.57 9.21 -3.04
C ASP A 38 12.89 8.41 -1.77
N GLU A 39 12.92 9.05 -0.60
CA GLU A 39 13.08 8.38 0.68
C GLU A 39 11.90 7.46 1.01
N LEU A 40 10.67 7.89 0.70
CA LEU A 40 9.49 7.04 0.85
C LEU A 40 9.58 5.84 -0.11
N ILE A 41 9.99 6.09 -1.35
CA ILE A 41 10.19 5.02 -2.35
C ILE A 41 11.21 4.00 -1.83
N GLU A 42 12.37 4.44 -1.37
CA GLU A 42 13.40 3.55 -0.86
C GLU A 42 12.95 2.81 0.41
N PHE A 43 12.17 3.47 1.27
CA PHE A 43 11.60 2.82 2.45
C PHE A 43 10.68 1.64 2.09
N HIS A 44 9.91 1.74 1.01
CA HIS A 44 9.08 0.63 0.53
C HIS A 44 9.83 -0.36 -0.36
N ARG A 45 10.86 0.09 -1.09
CA ARG A 45 11.68 -0.76 -1.95
C ARG A 45 12.51 -1.74 -1.12
N ARG A 46 13.10 -1.32 0.01
CA ARG A 46 13.93 -2.20 0.86
C ARG A 46 13.21 -3.48 1.32
N PRO A 47 11.99 -3.45 1.89
CA PRO A 47 11.24 -4.66 2.19
C PRO A 47 10.86 -5.49 0.96
N ALA A 48 10.56 -4.84 -0.16
CA ALA A 48 10.23 -5.54 -1.41
C ALA A 48 11.44 -6.30 -1.98
N ALA A 49 12.63 -5.68 -1.96
CA ALA A 49 13.90 -6.32 -2.29
C ALA A 49 14.23 -7.47 -1.33
N GLY A 50 13.89 -7.32 -0.04
CA GLY A 50 13.99 -8.36 0.99
C GLY A 50 13.01 -9.52 0.81
N GLY A 51 12.09 -9.46 -0.15
CA GLY A 51 11.22 -10.58 -0.52
C GLY A 51 9.81 -10.53 0.08
N VAL A 52 9.38 -9.43 0.69
CA VAL A 52 7.98 -9.27 1.16
C VAL A 52 6.99 -9.46 0.00
N GLY A 53 5.90 -10.18 0.24
CA GLY A 53 4.88 -10.46 -0.77
C GLY A 53 4.03 -9.25 -1.14
N MET A 54 3.74 -8.38 -0.16
CA MET A 54 2.98 -7.13 -0.37
C MET A 54 3.45 -6.01 0.56
N SER A 55 3.50 -4.78 0.06
CA SER A 55 3.81 -3.58 0.84
C SER A 55 2.63 -2.60 0.80
N THR A 56 2.19 -2.14 1.98
CA THR A 56 1.09 -1.18 2.11
C THR A 56 1.62 0.16 2.61
N VAL A 57 1.17 1.27 1.99
CA VAL A 57 1.47 2.64 2.44
C VAL A 57 0.60 3.02 3.63
N ALA A 58 1.11 3.88 4.51
CA ALA A 58 0.46 4.28 5.76
C ALA A 58 -0.98 4.77 5.59
N TYR A 59 -1.14 5.88 4.88
CA TYR A 59 -2.44 6.52 4.74
C TYR A 59 -2.42 7.43 3.52
N CYS A 60 -3.46 7.32 2.69
CA CYS A 60 -3.69 8.20 1.56
C CYS A 60 -5.13 8.70 1.65
N ALA A 61 -5.31 9.91 2.14
CA ALA A 61 -6.64 10.52 2.27
C ALA A 61 -7.23 10.82 0.88
N VAL A 62 -8.55 10.75 0.71
CA VAL A 62 -9.22 11.05 -0.57
C VAL A 62 -9.56 12.53 -0.75
N ALA A 63 -9.29 13.34 0.28
CA ALA A 63 -9.58 14.77 0.37
C ALA A 63 -8.66 15.38 1.44
N PRO A 64 -8.33 16.67 1.37
CA PRO A 64 -7.38 17.31 2.29
C PRO A 64 -7.89 17.35 3.73
N GLU A 65 -9.20 17.36 3.97
CA GLU A 65 -9.84 17.34 5.30
C GLU A 65 -9.84 15.94 5.93
N GLY A 66 -9.59 14.90 5.13
CA GLY A 66 -9.52 13.51 5.60
C GLY A 66 -8.17 13.15 6.23
N ARG A 67 -7.25 14.11 6.35
CA ARG A 67 -5.93 13.90 6.91
C ARG A 67 -5.97 13.99 8.44
N THR A 68 -5.27 13.06 9.09
CA THR A 68 -4.99 13.10 10.53
C THR A 68 -3.74 13.93 10.84
N GLU A 69 -2.85 14.11 9.87
CA GLU A 69 -1.57 14.83 10.02
C GLU A 69 -1.31 15.71 8.78
N ARG A 70 -0.66 16.87 8.95
CA ARG A 70 -0.48 17.83 7.84
C ARG A 70 0.34 17.25 6.68
N GLY A 71 1.38 16.48 7.00
CA GLY A 71 2.25 15.81 6.04
C GLY A 71 1.64 14.57 5.38
N GLN A 72 0.45 14.12 5.80
CA GLN A 72 -0.11 12.87 5.30
C GLN A 72 -0.52 12.95 3.83
N LEU A 73 -0.13 11.95 3.04
CA LEU A 73 -0.52 11.79 1.64
C LEU A 73 -2.03 11.92 1.46
N TRP A 74 -2.43 12.61 0.39
CA TRP A 74 -3.82 12.65 -0.05
C TRP A 74 -3.92 12.71 -1.58
N MET A 75 -5.03 12.22 -2.12
CA MET A 75 -5.25 12.12 -3.56
C MET A 75 -5.51 13.48 -4.19
N ARG A 76 -4.54 13.92 -5.00
CA ARG A 76 -4.60 15.11 -5.85
C ARG A 76 -3.75 14.89 -7.11
N PRO A 77 -3.97 15.65 -8.20
CA PRO A 77 -3.23 15.49 -9.45
C PRO A 77 -1.70 15.49 -9.26
N GLU A 78 -1.19 16.34 -8.37
CA GLU A 78 0.25 16.50 -8.10
C GLU A 78 0.86 15.28 -7.41
N ALA A 79 0.05 14.46 -6.71
CA ALA A 79 0.52 13.23 -6.07
C ALA A 79 0.63 12.06 -7.05
N LEU A 80 -0.06 12.10 -8.19
CA LEU A 80 -0.13 10.99 -9.14
C LEU A 80 1.24 10.56 -9.71
N PRO A 81 2.13 11.48 -10.14
CA PRO A 81 3.44 11.08 -10.66
C PRO A 81 4.28 10.34 -9.61
N GLY A 82 4.28 10.84 -8.37
CA GLY A 82 5.00 10.22 -7.27
C GLY A 82 4.44 8.84 -6.89
N LEU A 83 3.12 8.70 -6.83
CA LEU A 83 2.46 7.41 -6.56
C LEU A 83 2.75 6.37 -7.65
N ARG A 84 2.84 6.78 -8.92
CA ARG A 84 3.28 5.90 -10.02
C ARG A 84 4.71 5.44 -9.82
N ARG A 85 5.65 6.37 -9.61
CA ARG A 85 7.07 6.04 -9.35
C ARG A 85 7.24 5.05 -8.19
N LEU A 86 6.52 5.24 -7.10
CA LEU A 86 6.51 4.33 -5.95
C LEU A 86 6.00 2.93 -6.33
N THR A 87 4.90 2.86 -7.09
CA THR A 87 4.34 1.60 -7.56
C THR A 87 5.31 0.85 -8.46
N ASP A 88 5.88 1.55 -9.43
CA ASP A 88 6.79 0.98 -10.42
C ASP A 88 8.07 0.43 -9.76
N ALA A 89 8.65 1.18 -8.81
CA ALA A 89 9.81 0.74 -8.06
C ALA A 89 9.56 -0.55 -7.26
N ILE A 90 8.42 -0.65 -6.57
CA ILE A 90 8.05 -1.85 -5.81
C ILE A 90 7.76 -3.03 -6.76
N HIS A 91 7.09 -2.78 -7.88
CA HIS A 91 6.78 -3.82 -8.87
C HIS A 91 8.01 -4.32 -9.61
N ALA A 92 9.04 -3.50 -9.78
CA ALA A 92 10.31 -3.92 -10.37
C ALA A 92 11.03 -5.00 -9.53
N GLU A 93 11.03 -4.87 -8.20
CA GLU A 93 11.53 -5.91 -7.27
C GLU A 93 10.67 -7.19 -7.35
N GLY A 94 9.40 -7.03 -7.71
CA GLY A 94 8.47 -8.09 -8.07
C GLY A 94 8.94 -8.92 -9.28
N ARG A 95 9.38 -8.22 -10.35
CA ARG A 95 9.73 -8.76 -11.67
C ARG A 95 11.10 -9.41 -11.76
N ARG A 96 12.01 -9.10 -10.84
CA ARG A 96 13.40 -9.61 -10.82
C ARG A 96 13.51 -11.07 -10.34
N ARG A 97 12.42 -11.66 -9.86
CA ARG A 97 12.29 -13.08 -9.50
C ARG A 97 11.47 -13.81 -10.58
N PRO A 98 11.79 -15.08 -10.93
CA PRO A 98 11.25 -15.75 -12.11
C PRO A 98 9.72 -15.74 -12.20
N ARG A 99 9.30 -15.52 -13.44
CA ARG A 99 7.99 -15.09 -13.92
C ARG A 99 7.13 -16.31 -14.31
N SER A 100 6.65 -17.07 -13.32
CA SER A 100 5.52 -18.00 -13.51
C SER A 100 4.23 -17.55 -12.81
N TRP A 101 4.27 -16.43 -12.09
CA TRP A 101 3.13 -15.91 -11.33
C TRP A 101 2.74 -14.53 -11.85
N GLY A 102 1.51 -14.43 -12.38
CA GLY A 102 0.96 -13.24 -13.02
C GLY A 102 0.86 -11.99 -12.12
N MET A 103 0.93 -10.84 -12.80
CA MET A 103 0.81 -9.43 -12.35
C MET A 103 -0.58 -9.10 -11.73
N PRO A 104 -0.85 -7.87 -11.23
CA PRO A 104 -0.04 -6.89 -10.51
C PRO A 104 -0.54 -6.70 -9.06
N GLY A 105 0.35 -6.42 -8.11
CA GLY A 105 -0.05 -6.03 -6.75
C GLY A 105 -0.89 -4.74 -6.77
N ARG A 106 -2.21 -4.87 -6.57
CA ARG A 106 -3.16 -3.76 -6.58
C ARG A 106 -2.99 -2.90 -5.34
N TRP A 107 -2.82 -1.61 -5.57
CA TRP A 107 -2.99 -0.57 -4.57
C TRP A 107 -4.42 -0.57 -4.02
N ARG A 108 -4.57 -0.59 -2.70
CA ARG A 108 -5.86 -0.43 -2.02
C ARG A 108 -5.80 0.82 -1.14
N THR A 109 -6.31 1.92 -1.66
CA THR A 109 -6.73 3.07 -0.85
C THR A 109 -8.16 2.82 -0.38
N ARG A 110 -8.49 3.24 0.86
CA ARG A 110 -9.88 3.21 1.35
C ARG A 110 -10.71 4.13 0.44
N SER A 111 -11.71 3.58 -0.23
CA SER A 111 -12.53 4.32 -1.19
C SER A 111 -13.50 5.28 -0.50
N ARG A 112 -13.99 6.31 -1.20
CA ARG A 112 -15.07 7.20 -0.71
C ARG A 112 -16.32 6.42 -0.22
N ARG A 113 -16.59 5.22 -0.75
CA ARG A 113 -17.70 4.37 -0.31
C ARG A 113 -17.45 3.78 1.08
N ASP A 114 -16.21 3.41 1.38
CA ASP A 114 -15.82 2.87 2.68
C ASP A 114 -15.89 3.96 3.77
N CYS A 115 -15.48 5.20 3.47
CA CYS A 115 -15.63 6.34 4.39
C CYS A 115 -17.10 6.69 4.67
N ARG A 116 -17.97 6.67 3.64
CA ARG A 116 -19.42 6.88 3.85
C ARG A 116 -20.06 5.75 4.66
N ARG A 117 -19.66 4.50 4.41
CA ARG A 117 -20.11 3.33 5.18
C ARG A 117 -19.65 3.39 6.63
N TRP A 118 -18.44 3.89 6.90
CA TRP A 118 -17.92 4.09 8.26
C TRP A 118 -18.63 5.26 8.98
N ARG A 119 -18.84 6.41 8.30
CA ARG A 119 -19.64 7.54 8.85
C ARG A 119 -21.08 7.15 9.17
N ARG A 120 -21.69 6.25 8.39
CA ARG A 120 -23.05 5.74 8.67
C ARG A 120 -23.08 4.76 9.84
N ARG A 121 -22.04 3.94 10.03
CA ARG A 121 -21.95 2.99 11.15
C ARG A 121 -21.54 3.65 12.47
N GLY A 122 -20.80 4.75 12.45
CA GLY A 122 -20.38 5.51 13.64
C GLY A 122 -21.41 6.48 14.23
N ARG A 123 -22.61 6.61 13.65
CA ARG A 123 -23.71 7.43 14.19
C ARG A 123 -24.75 6.63 15.00
N SER A 124 -24.55 5.32 15.19
CA SER A 124 -25.51 4.44 15.86
C SER A 124 -25.21 4.18 17.34
N THR A 125 -24.24 4.89 17.93
CA THR A 125 -23.96 4.84 19.38
C THR A 125 -23.87 6.27 19.92
N ARG A 126 -25.03 6.90 20.03
CA ARG A 126 -25.36 7.93 21.02
C ARG A 126 -26.82 7.77 21.38
#